data_AF-A0ABD1BAC9-F1
#
_entry.id   AF-A0ABD1BAC9-F1
#
_cell.length_a   1.000
_cell.length_b   1.000
_cell.length_c   1.000
_cell.angle_alpha   90.00
_cell.angle_beta   90.00
_cell.angle_gamma   90.00
#
_symmetry.space_group_name_H-M   'P 1'
#
loop_
_entity.id
_entity.type
_entity.pdbx_description
1 polymer ?
#
loop_
_entity_poly.entity_id
_entity_poly.type
_entity_poly.pdbx_seq_one_letter_code
_entity_poly.pdbx_strand_id
1 'polypeptide(L)'
;MREKEIQVSDNDNEQISISYTMSKIKWNRKQIDVGDTFAFNVALDIMDENEDHEPKYITECTQRNDWPKWNEAIDAELKSLSKREVFGPVVHTSRGVKPLGHK
;
A
#
# COMPACT_ATOMS: atom_id res chain seq x y z
N MET A 1 -40.41 24.04 -44.65
CA MET A 1 -39.01 23.59 -44.54
C MET A 1 -38.97 22.62 -43.37
N ARG A 2 -38.49 21.39 -43.57
CA ARG A 2 -38.40 20.39 -42.50
C ARG A 2 -37.07 20.56 -41.79
N GLU A 3 -37.10 20.89 -40.51
CA GLU A 3 -35.94 20.82 -39.62
C GLU A 3 -35.47 19.36 -39.60
N LYS A 4 -34.21 19.13 -39.99
CA LYS A 4 -33.58 17.82 -39.85
C LYS A 4 -33.20 17.70 -38.38
N GLU A 5 -33.91 16.84 -37.67
CA GLU A 5 -33.49 16.35 -36.35
C GLU A 5 -32.07 15.77 -36.49
N ILE A 6 -31.14 16.32 -35.71
CA ILE A 6 -29.79 15.79 -35.59
C ILE A 6 -29.93 14.52 -34.76
N GLN A 7 -29.96 13.36 -35.42
CA GLN A 7 -29.76 12.09 -34.74
C GLN A 7 -28.35 12.04 -34.20
N VAL A 8 -28.20 12.30 -32.90
CA VAL A 8 -26.97 12.00 -32.16
C VAL A 8 -26.92 10.49 -32.04
N SER A 9 -26.07 9.85 -32.84
CA SER A 9 -25.85 8.42 -32.74
C SER A 9 -25.11 8.11 -31.43
N ASP A 10 -25.74 7.35 -30.54
CA ASP A 10 -25.17 6.79 -29.31
C ASP A 10 -24.09 5.72 -29.57
N ASN A 11 -23.13 5.96 -30.48
CA ASN A 11 -22.17 4.93 -30.88
C ASN A 11 -20.70 5.26 -30.59
N ASP A 12 -20.37 6.49 -30.25
CA ASP A 12 -18.97 6.87 -30.04
C ASP A 12 -18.75 7.12 -28.54
N ASN A 13 -18.24 6.10 -27.83
CA ASN A 13 -17.69 6.26 -26.47
C ASN A 13 -16.37 7.07 -26.51
N GLU A 14 -16.36 8.16 -27.26
CA GLU A 14 -15.25 9.11 -27.35
C GLU A 14 -15.29 10.06 -26.15
N GLN A 15 -14.27 10.00 -25.31
CA GLN A 15 -14.08 10.93 -24.19
C GLN A 15 -12.97 11.94 -24.51
N ILE A 16 -13.24 13.22 -24.30
CA ILE A 16 -12.24 14.30 -24.44
C ILE A 16 -11.37 14.42 -23.18
N SER A 17 -10.08 14.73 -23.35
CA SER A 17 -9.17 14.95 -22.23
C SER A 17 -9.52 16.21 -21.42
N ILE A 18 -9.14 16.26 -20.14
CA ILE A 18 -9.36 17.45 -19.28
C ILE A 18 -8.62 18.70 -19.81
N SER A 19 -7.56 18.50 -20.59
CA SER A 19 -6.76 19.57 -21.22
C SER A 19 -7.02 19.67 -22.72
N TYR A 20 -8.21 19.29 -23.19
CA TYR A 20 -8.54 19.16 -24.62
C TYR A 20 -8.27 20.43 -25.44
N THR A 21 -8.47 21.61 -24.84
CA THR A 21 -8.22 22.89 -25.52
C THR A 21 -6.77 23.02 -26.01
N MET A 22 -5.82 22.47 -25.24
CA MET A 22 -4.39 22.46 -25.55
C MET A 22 -3.97 21.20 -26.30
N SER A 23 -4.46 20.03 -25.88
CA SER A 23 -3.97 18.74 -26.38
C SER A 23 -4.74 18.20 -27.58
N LYS A 24 -6.00 18.61 -27.78
CA LYS A 24 -6.92 18.08 -28.81
C LYS A 24 -7.10 16.56 -28.80
N ILE A 25 -6.83 15.91 -27.66
CA ILE A 25 -6.88 14.45 -27.53
C ILE A 25 -8.31 13.96 -27.26
N LYS A 26 -8.72 12.94 -28.01
CA LYS A 26 -9.95 12.15 -27.80
C LYS A 26 -9.60 10.68 -27.56
N TRP A 27 -10.31 10.03 -26.65
CA TRP A 27 -10.10 8.66 -26.21
C TRP A 27 -11.30 7.79 -26.58
N ASN A 28 -11.10 6.70 -27.32
CA ASN A 28 -12.16 5.72 -27.57
C ASN A 28 -12.22 4.70 -26.42
N ARG A 29 -13.22 4.80 -25.54
CA ARG A 29 -13.34 3.88 -24.39
C ARG A 29 -13.66 2.43 -24.78
N LYS A 30 -14.01 2.13 -26.04
CA LYS A 30 -14.15 0.75 -26.52
C LYS A 30 -12.80 0.06 -26.74
N GLN A 31 -11.71 0.82 -26.86
CA GLN A 31 -10.35 0.31 -27.10
C GLN A 31 -9.46 0.33 -25.87
N ILE A 32 -9.89 1.00 -24.80
CA ILE A 32 -9.13 1.10 -23.57
C ILE A 32 -9.78 0.14 -22.58
N ASP A 33 -9.08 -0.93 -22.23
CA ASP A 33 -9.40 -1.75 -21.07
C ASP A 33 -9.02 -0.95 -19.81
N VAL A 34 -9.82 0.08 -19.53
CA VAL A 34 -9.51 1.10 -18.53
C VAL A 34 -9.47 0.45 -17.15
N GLY A 35 -10.32 -0.52 -16.85
CA GLY A 35 -10.53 -1.01 -15.49
C GLY A 35 -9.24 -1.49 -14.82
N ASP A 36 -8.66 -2.54 -15.36
CA ASP A 36 -7.55 -3.22 -14.71
C ASP A 36 -6.23 -2.47 -14.89
N THR A 37 -5.98 -1.90 -16.07
CA THR A 37 -4.73 -1.16 -16.33
C THR A 37 -4.70 0.16 -15.57
N PHE A 38 -5.81 0.89 -15.48
CA PHE A 38 -5.88 2.13 -14.69
C PHE A 38 -5.81 1.82 -13.20
N ALA A 39 -6.56 0.83 -12.71
CA ALA A 39 -6.51 0.43 -11.31
C ALA A 39 -5.11 -0.04 -10.91
N PHE A 40 -4.42 -0.78 -11.79
CA PHE A 40 -3.05 -1.20 -11.58
C PHE A 40 -2.08 -0.01 -11.51
N ASN A 41 -2.16 0.94 -12.44
CA ASN A 41 -1.31 2.13 -12.41
C ASN A 41 -1.58 3.01 -11.20
N VAL A 42 -2.85 3.21 -10.81
CA VAL A 42 -3.22 3.95 -9.59
C VAL A 42 -2.72 3.22 -8.34
N ALA A 43 -2.81 1.89 -8.30
CA ALA A 43 -2.26 1.11 -7.19
C ALA A 43 -0.73 1.23 -7.11
N LEU A 44 -0.04 1.22 -8.25
CA LEU A 44 1.41 1.45 -8.29
C LEU A 44 1.78 2.85 -7.81
N ASP A 45 1.11 3.90 -8.29
CA ASP A 45 1.37 5.28 -7.85
C ASP A 45 1.12 5.45 -6.35
N ILE A 46 0.03 4.89 -5.81
CA ILE A 46 -0.26 4.92 -4.37
C ILE A 46 0.78 4.11 -3.58
N MET A 47 1.25 2.99 -4.11
CA MET A 47 2.31 2.22 -3.46
C MET A 47 3.62 3.00 -3.48
N ASP A 48 4.03 3.60 -4.59
CA ASP A 48 5.33 4.29 -4.71
C ASP A 48 5.35 5.64 -3.97
N GLU A 49 4.23 6.35 -3.88
CA GLU A 49 4.13 7.65 -3.19
C GLU A 49 4.05 7.53 -1.65
N ASN A 50 3.61 6.38 -1.13
CA ASN A 50 3.59 6.17 0.32
C ASN A 50 4.96 5.67 0.79
N GLU A 51 5.75 6.54 1.43
CA GLU A 51 6.98 6.19 2.18
C GLU A 51 6.74 5.15 3.30
N ASP A 52 5.49 4.74 3.54
CA ASP A 52 5.08 3.78 4.56
C ASP A 52 5.00 2.35 4.00
N HIS A 53 6.02 1.93 3.25
CA HIS A 53 6.18 0.51 2.94
C HIS A 53 6.45 -0.25 4.24
N GLU A 54 5.84 -1.44 4.37
CA GLU A 54 6.12 -2.31 5.50
C GLU A 54 7.62 -2.66 5.49
N PRO A 55 8.36 -2.30 6.55
CA PRO A 55 9.80 -2.51 6.58
C PRO A 55 10.10 -4.01 6.59
N LYS A 56 11.01 -4.43 5.70
CA LYS A 56 11.42 -5.84 5.59
C LYS A 56 12.57 -6.15 6.54
N TYR A 57 13.31 -5.13 6.95
CA TYR A 57 14.49 -5.27 7.78
C TYR A 57 14.45 -4.32 8.98
N ILE A 58 15.06 -4.73 10.09
CA ILE A 58 15.18 -3.91 11.30
C ILE A 58 15.88 -2.58 11.01
N THR A 59 16.85 -2.57 10.10
CA THR A 59 17.56 -1.34 9.72
C THR A 59 16.62 -0.28 9.16
N GLU A 60 15.62 -0.68 8.37
CA GLU A 60 14.60 0.23 7.83
C GLU A 60 13.71 0.76 8.95
N CYS A 61 13.27 -0.10 9.88
CA CYS A 61 12.51 0.32 11.06
C CYS A 61 13.26 1.38 11.88
N THR A 62 14.57 1.18 12.08
CA THR A 62 15.39 2.06 12.92
C THR A 62 15.67 3.44 12.31
N GLN A 63 15.47 3.58 10.99
CA GLN A 63 15.69 4.82 10.27
C GLN A 63 14.45 5.72 10.22
N ARG A 64 13.27 5.20 10.58
CA ARG A 64 12.03 5.97 10.58
C ARG A 64 12.03 7.04 11.67
N ASN A 65 11.36 8.15 11.40
CA ASN A 65 11.28 9.30 12.32
C ASN A 65 10.61 8.98 13.67
N ASP A 66 9.76 7.96 13.71
CA ASP A 66 9.06 7.49 14.90
C ASP A 66 9.87 6.47 15.71
N TRP A 67 10.99 5.95 15.18
CA TRP A 67 11.85 4.98 15.85
C TRP A 67 12.22 5.37 17.29
N PRO A 68 12.60 6.62 17.61
CA PRO A 68 12.96 6.99 18.98
C PRO A 68 11.84 6.74 19.99
N LYS A 69 10.57 7.00 19.60
CA LYS A 69 9.40 6.78 20.47
C LYS A 69 9.13 5.29 20.65
N TRP A 70 9.23 4.51 19.57
CA TRP A 70 9.10 3.06 19.64
C TRP A 70 10.18 2.43 20.51
N ASN A 71 11.43 2.88 20.38
CA ASN A 71 12.53 2.39 21.20
C ASN A 71 12.29 2.69 22.69
N GLU A 72 11.83 3.91 23.02
CA GLU A 72 11.47 4.26 24.39
C GLU A 72 10.35 3.37 24.95
N ALA A 73 9.29 3.13 24.16
CA ALA A 73 8.19 2.26 24.56
C ALA A 73 8.66 0.81 24.79
N ILE A 74 9.50 0.27 23.90
CA ILE A 74 10.11 -1.06 24.04
C ILE A 74 10.92 -1.14 25.34
N ASP A 75 11.75 -0.14 25.61
CA ASP A 75 12.56 -0.08 26.83
C ASP A 75 11.70 0.01 28.10
N ALA A 76 10.61 0.79 28.08
CA ALA A 76 9.68 0.91 29.18
C ALA A 76 8.97 -0.42 29.50
N GLU A 77 8.51 -1.13 28.46
CA GLU A 77 7.90 -2.44 28.60
C GLU A 77 8.89 -3.49 29.12
N LEU A 78 10.12 -3.53 28.57
CA LEU A 78 11.15 -4.44 29.05
C LEU A 78 11.50 -4.22 30.52
N LYS A 79 11.58 -2.96 30.97
CA LYS A 79 11.77 -2.61 32.39
C LYS A 79 10.60 -3.06 33.26
N SER A 80 9.36 -2.87 32.79
CA SER A 80 8.15 -3.31 33.47
C SER A 80 8.12 -4.83 33.66
N LEU A 81 8.42 -5.58 32.59
CA LEU A 81 8.50 -7.04 32.61
C LEU A 81 9.61 -7.55 33.52
N SER A 82 10.77 -6.88 33.50
CA SER A 82 11.90 -7.21 34.38
C SER A 82 11.55 -6.99 35.86
N LYS A 83 10.87 -5.89 36.19
CA LYS A 83 10.39 -5.60 37.56
C LYS A 83 9.42 -6.65 38.08
N ARG A 84 8.65 -7.26 37.18
CA ARG A 84 7.69 -8.33 37.50
C ARG A 84 8.32 -9.73 37.47
N GLU A 85 9.63 -9.82 37.21
CA GLU A 85 10.39 -11.08 37.13
C GLU A 85 9.77 -12.07 36.12
N VAL A 86 9.20 -11.55 35.01
CA VAL A 86 8.56 -12.38 33.97
C VAL A 86 9.60 -13.27 33.26
N PHE A 87 10.82 -12.77 33.11
CA PHE A 87 11.91 -13.52 32.48
C PHE A 87 12.57 -14.44 33.51
N GLY A 88 12.30 -15.74 33.38
CA GLY A 88 12.98 -16.78 34.14
C GLY A 88 14.41 -17.05 33.63
N PRO A 89 15.16 -17.92 34.32
CA PRO A 89 16.48 -18.36 33.86
C PRO A 89 16.41 -18.90 32.43
N VAL A 90 17.44 -18.58 31.63
CA VAL A 90 17.58 -19.18 30.29
C VAL A 90 17.93 -20.65 30.47
N VAL A 91 16.93 -21.52 30.38
CA VAL A 91 17.09 -22.97 30.46
C VAL A 91 17.24 -23.54 29.06
N HIS A 92 18.29 -24.33 28.84
CA HIS A 92 18.43 -25.06 27.59
C HIS A 92 17.26 -26.03 27.45
N THR A 93 16.59 -25.99 26.31
CA THR A 93 15.60 -27.01 25.97
C THR A 93 16.29 -28.38 25.98
N SER A 94 15.78 -29.32 26.77
CA SER A 94 16.38 -30.63 26.91
C SER A 94 16.40 -31.38 25.57
N ARG A 95 17.40 -32.23 25.36
CA ARG A 95 17.50 -33.05 24.15
C ARG A 95 16.23 -33.90 23.99
N GLY A 96 15.54 -33.70 22.85
CA GLY A 96 14.30 -34.41 22.53
C GLY A 96 13.01 -33.64 22.80
N VAL A 97 13.07 -32.47 23.47
CA VAL A 97 11.91 -31.59 23.63
C VAL A 97 11.84 -30.61 22.46
N LYS A 98 10.69 -30.58 21.78
CA LYS A 98 10.39 -29.57 20.76
C LYS A 98 9.55 -28.47 21.39
N PRO A 99 10.04 -27.22 21.44
CA PRO A 99 9.21 -26.12 21.91
C PRO A 99 8.06 -25.91 20.91
N LEU A 100 6.88 -25.61 21.44
CA LEU A 100 5.70 -25.32 20.62
C LEU A 100 5.98 -24.09 19.76
N GLY A 101 5.85 -24.24 18.43
CA GLY A 101 6.12 -23.18 17.45
C GLY A 101 7.46 -23.27 16.73
N HIS A 102 8.34 -24.21 17.10
CA HIS A 102 9.53 -24.52 16.30
C HIS A 102 9.14 -25.37 15.09
N LYS A 103 9.31 -24.82 13.89
CA LYS A 103 9.09 -25.51 12.61
C LYS A 103 10.43 -25.88 11.98
#